data_AF-A0A7S3LFH9-F1
#
_entry.id   AF-A0A7S3LFH9-F1
#
_cell.length_a   1.000
_cell.length_b   1.000
_cell.length_c   1.000
_cell.angle_alpha   90.00
_cell.angle_beta   90.00
_cell.angle_gamma   90.00
#
_symmetry.space_group_name_H-M   'P 1'
#
loop_
_entity.id
_entity.type
_entity.pdbx_description
1 polymer ?
#
loop_
_entity_poly.entity_id
_entity_poly.type
_entity_poly.pdbx_seq_one_letter_code
_entity_poly.pdbx_strand_id
1 'polypeptide(L)'
;HEALLSRFRKATHRRLAVLQDEARRTGTNGEGSTKQASSEHQWQDEDILEALPFVVGDMTPATKHVVYQTIQQFLVKRGITATNLSKHNNINGTSITKYPIIVSLSGGVDSMVICAILAHLASSGEAPIHVVAVHIDYANRPESAAEAAFCRDWCRNYGVDFYVRRIDEVTRGIT
;
A
#
# COMPACT_ATOMS: atom_id res chain seq x y z
N HIS A 1 -18.84 -13.58 -0.91
CA HIS A 1 -18.56 -13.71 -2.36
C HIS A 1 -19.29 -12.63 -3.19
N GLU A 2 -20.60 -12.43 -2.97
CA GLU A 2 -21.41 -11.39 -3.65
C GLU A 2 -20.94 -9.95 -3.41
N ALA A 3 -20.57 -9.60 -2.18
CA ALA A 3 -20.08 -8.27 -1.85
C ALA A 3 -18.80 -7.89 -2.61
N LEU A 4 -17.93 -8.86 -2.89
CA LEU A 4 -16.68 -8.64 -3.62
C LEU A 4 -16.96 -8.39 -5.11
N LEU A 5 -17.87 -9.16 -5.70
CA LEU A 5 -18.34 -9.00 -7.09
C LEU A 5 -19.11 -7.69 -7.31
N SER A 6 -19.97 -7.31 -6.36
CA SER A 6 -20.69 -6.03 -6.39
C SER A 6 -19.72 -4.84 -6.34
N ARG A 7 -18.67 -4.92 -5.51
CA ARG A 7 -17.65 -3.87 -5.38
C ARG A 7 -16.72 -3.81 -6.58
N PHE A 8 -16.34 -4.97 -7.14
CA PHE A 8 -15.58 -5.01 -8.40
C PHE A 8 -16.37 -4.36 -9.54
N ARG A 9 -17.69 -4.65 -9.62
CA ARG A 9 -18.59 -3.96 -10.56
C ARG A 9 -18.67 -2.46 -10.29
N LYS A 10 -18.79 -2.03 -9.03
CA LYS A 10 -18.83 -0.60 -8.65
C LYS A 10 -17.53 0.13 -9.03
N ALA A 11 -16.37 -0.46 -8.75
CA ALA A 11 -15.06 0.08 -9.14
C ALA A 11 -14.87 0.10 -10.67
N THR A 12 -15.33 -0.94 -11.37
CA THR A 12 -15.27 -1.03 -12.84
C THR A 12 -16.19 -0.02 -13.52
N HIS A 13 -17.44 0.13 -13.03
CA HIS A 13 -18.39 1.13 -13.53
C HIS A 13 -17.91 2.55 -13.24
N ARG A 14 -17.27 2.81 -12.07
CA ARG A 14 -16.66 4.12 -11.78
C ARG A 14 -15.47 4.41 -12.70
N ARG A 15 -14.63 3.43 -13.04
CA ARG A 15 -13.57 3.55 -14.06
C ARG A 15 -14.13 3.89 -15.44
N LEU A 16 -15.22 3.23 -15.85
CA LEU A 16 -15.89 3.54 -17.12
C LEU A 16 -16.52 4.94 -17.11
N ALA A 17 -17.09 5.38 -15.98
CA ALA A 17 -17.67 6.72 -15.85
C ALA A 17 -16.59 7.82 -15.89
N VAL A 18 -15.46 7.64 -15.22
CA VAL A 18 -14.32 8.59 -15.27
C VAL A 18 -13.70 8.64 -16.67
N LEU A 19 -13.55 7.49 -17.35
CA LEU A 19 -13.11 7.45 -18.74
C LEU A 19 -14.11 8.09 -19.70
N GLN A 20 -15.42 7.96 -19.45
CA GLN A 20 -16.47 8.64 -20.21
C GLN A 20 -16.48 10.15 -19.96
N ASP A 21 -16.15 10.60 -18.74
CA ASP A 21 -16.06 12.02 -18.40
C ASP A 21 -14.76 12.65 -18.93
N GLU A 22 -13.65 11.90 -18.94
CA GLU A 22 -12.42 12.26 -19.68
C GLU A 22 -12.68 12.33 -21.19
N ALA A 23 -13.41 11.36 -21.77
CA ALA A 23 -13.80 11.38 -23.19
C ALA A 23 -14.73 12.56 -23.54
N ARG A 24 -15.60 12.99 -22.62
CA ARG A 24 -16.39 14.22 -22.77
C ARG A 24 -15.53 15.48 -22.66
N ARG A 25 -14.50 15.48 -21.81
CA ARG A 25 -13.56 16.61 -21.66
C ARG A 25 -12.57 16.73 -22.83
N THR A 26 -12.21 15.63 -23.49
CA THR A 26 -11.33 15.63 -24.68
C THR A 26 -12.06 15.91 -25.99
N GLY A 27 -13.36 16.26 -25.94
CA GLY A 27 -14.06 16.86 -27.07
C GLY A 27 -14.38 15.91 -28.23
N THR A 28 -14.49 14.61 -27.99
CA THR A 28 -15.07 13.67 -28.97
C THR A 28 -16.48 13.25 -28.57
N ASN A 29 -17.40 14.21 -28.58
CA ASN A 29 -18.77 14.07 -29.09
C ASN A 29 -19.53 15.38 -28.85
N GLY A 30 -20.13 15.89 -29.92
CA GLY A 30 -20.82 17.17 -29.95
C GLY A 30 -22.08 17.24 -29.10
N GLU A 31 -22.49 18.50 -28.91
CA GLU A 31 -23.82 19.01 -28.57
C GLU A 31 -24.31 18.85 -27.12
N GLY A 32 -24.10 19.94 -26.37
CA GLY A 32 -25.19 20.63 -25.66
C GLY A 32 -25.73 19.99 -24.38
N SER A 33 -25.26 20.47 -23.22
CA SER A 33 -26.16 20.90 -22.13
C SER A 33 -25.38 21.47 -20.95
N THR A 34 -25.67 22.73 -20.64
CA THR A 34 -25.28 23.47 -19.45
C THR A 34 -25.89 22.82 -18.21
N LYS A 35 -25.08 22.30 -17.28
CA LYS A 35 -25.53 22.04 -15.89
C LYS A 35 -24.45 22.40 -14.87
N GLN A 36 -24.73 23.54 -14.23
CA GLN A 36 -24.53 23.88 -12.82
C GLN A 36 -23.49 23.08 -12.02
N ALA A 37 -22.50 23.84 -11.55
CA ALA A 37 -21.63 23.50 -10.43
C ALA A 37 -22.47 23.06 -9.21
N SER A 38 -22.24 21.86 -8.71
CA SER A 38 -22.77 21.36 -7.45
C SER A 38 -21.65 20.79 -6.61
N SER A 39 -21.39 21.49 -5.49
CA SER A 39 -20.80 21.03 -4.21
C SER A 39 -19.48 20.26 -4.25
N GLU A 40 -18.45 20.85 -3.61
CA GLU A 40 -17.25 20.17 -3.12
C GLU A 40 -17.65 18.91 -2.33
N HIS A 41 -17.51 17.74 -2.95
CA HIS A 41 -17.75 16.47 -2.29
C HIS A 41 -16.55 16.15 -1.40
N GLN A 42 -16.73 16.26 -0.09
CA GLN A 42 -15.72 15.91 0.91
C GLN A 42 -15.65 14.37 1.00
N TRP A 43 -14.67 13.80 0.30
CA TRP A 43 -14.44 12.36 0.17
C TRP A 43 -14.41 11.66 1.54
N GLN A 44 -15.26 10.65 1.72
CA GLN A 44 -15.32 9.84 2.93
C GLN A 44 -14.57 8.52 2.73
N ASP A 45 -14.14 7.88 3.81
CA ASP A 45 -13.39 6.61 3.79
C ASP A 45 -14.08 5.51 2.96
N GLU A 46 -15.40 5.57 2.85
CA GLU A 46 -16.25 4.65 2.07
C GLU A 46 -16.02 4.72 0.55
N ASP A 47 -15.44 5.81 0.06
CA ASP A 47 -15.15 6.04 -1.36
C ASP A 47 -13.74 5.57 -1.77
N ILE A 48 -12.92 5.18 -0.80
CA ILE A 48 -11.61 4.56 -1.05
C ILE A 48 -11.84 3.14 -1.58
N LEU A 49 -11.18 2.79 -2.69
CA LEU A 49 -11.30 1.46 -3.33
C LEU A 49 -11.02 0.31 -2.35
N GLU A 50 -10.23 0.58 -1.32
CA GLU A 50 -9.78 -0.35 -0.28
C GLU A 50 -10.26 0.05 1.13
N ALA A 51 -11.47 0.60 1.24
CA ALA A 51 -12.07 1.06 2.50
C ALA A 51 -12.25 -0.01 3.61
N LEU A 52 -11.96 -1.29 3.34
CA LEU A 52 -11.97 -2.30 4.40
C LEU A 52 -10.59 -2.36 5.03
N PRO A 53 -10.44 -2.00 6.31
CA PRO A 53 -9.15 -2.09 6.96
C PRO A 53 -8.65 -3.53 6.89
N PHE A 54 -7.47 -3.72 6.31
CA PHE A 54 -6.74 -4.97 6.46
C PHE A 54 -6.25 -5.05 7.90
N VAL A 55 -7.09 -5.59 8.78
CA VAL A 55 -6.73 -5.80 10.18
C VAL A 55 -5.93 -7.09 10.26
N VAL A 56 -4.66 -6.97 10.62
CA VAL A 56 -3.84 -8.11 11.01
C VAL A 56 -4.39 -8.62 12.34
N GLY A 57 -5.05 -9.77 12.31
CA GLY A 57 -5.52 -10.50 13.48
C GLY A 57 -4.42 -11.37 14.09
N ASP A 58 -4.81 -12.52 14.65
CA ASP A 58 -3.85 -13.52 15.11
C ASP A 58 -2.98 -14.04 13.95
N MET A 59 -1.68 -13.81 14.04
CA MET A 59 -0.69 -14.24 13.04
C MET A 59 -0.17 -15.67 13.28
N THR A 60 -0.57 -16.33 14.38
CA THR A 60 -0.17 -17.70 14.69
C THR A 60 -0.46 -18.68 13.54
N PRO A 61 -1.66 -18.66 12.91
CA PRO A 61 -1.94 -19.52 11.74
C PRO A 61 -1.11 -19.13 10.51
N ALA A 62 -0.75 -17.85 10.38
CA ALA A 62 -0.02 -17.33 9.21
C ALA A 62 1.40 -17.92 9.11
N THR A 63 2.01 -18.32 10.23
CA THR A 63 3.35 -18.95 10.25
C THR A 63 3.44 -20.24 9.41
N LYS A 64 2.32 -20.94 9.22
CA LYS A 64 2.21 -22.15 8.39
C LYS A 64 1.89 -21.84 6.93
N HIS A 65 1.54 -20.60 6.61
CA HIS A 65 1.15 -20.20 5.27
C HIS A 65 2.39 -20.09 4.35
N VAL A 66 2.23 -20.51 3.09
CA VAL A 66 3.34 -20.56 2.11
C VAL A 66 4.00 -19.20 1.90
N VAL A 67 3.22 -18.11 1.91
CA VAL A 67 3.75 -16.75 1.74
C VAL A 67 4.65 -16.35 2.91
N TYR A 68 4.25 -16.68 4.14
CA TYR A 68 5.05 -16.41 5.34
C TYR A 68 6.37 -17.16 5.28
N GLN A 69 6.31 -18.47 5.02
CA GLN A 69 7.49 -19.32 4.92
C GLN A 69 8.41 -18.88 3.79
N THR A 70 7.86 -18.44 2.66
CA THR A 70 8.64 -17.94 1.52
C THR A 70 9.41 -16.68 1.89
N ILE A 71 8.76 -15.71 2.57
CA ILE A 71 9.42 -14.48 3.02
C ILE A 71 10.49 -14.80 4.06
N GLN A 72 10.18 -15.64 5.05
CA GLN A 72 11.15 -16.06 6.08
C GLN A 72 12.37 -16.75 5.45
N GLN A 73 12.15 -17.70 4.54
CA GLN A 73 13.23 -18.39 3.83
C GLN A 73 14.05 -17.43 2.96
N PHE A 74 13.40 -16.44 2.33
CA PHE A 74 14.11 -15.42 1.57
C PHE A 74 15.07 -14.62 2.45
N LEU A 75 14.64 -14.17 3.64
CA LEU A 75 15.49 -13.46 4.59
C LEU A 75 16.69 -14.30 5.01
N VAL A 76 16.46 -15.58 5.37
CA VAL A 76 17.53 -16.51 5.75
C VAL A 76 18.53 -16.71 4.60
N LYS A 77 18.06 -16.94 3.37
CA LYS A 77 18.91 -17.10 2.18
C LYS A 77 19.74 -15.87 1.85
N ARG A 78 19.24 -14.67 2.18
CA ARG A 78 19.97 -13.40 2.07
C ARG A 78 20.93 -13.15 3.23
N GLY A 79 21.01 -14.05 4.20
CA GLY A 79 21.85 -13.90 5.37
C GLY A 79 21.32 -12.87 6.39
N ILE A 80 20.04 -12.50 6.30
CA ILE A 80 19.39 -11.55 7.20
C ILE A 80 18.95 -12.33 8.45
N THR A 81 19.91 -12.60 9.33
CA THR A 81 19.73 -13.39 10.55
C THR A 81 20.44 -12.74 11.73
N ALA A 82 19.96 -13.02 12.95
CA ALA A 82 20.54 -12.42 14.17
C ALA A 82 22.02 -12.80 14.32
N THR A 83 22.38 -14.05 14.00
CA THR A 83 23.76 -14.54 14.04
C THR A 83 24.70 -13.73 13.14
N ASN A 84 24.28 -13.43 11.91
CA ASN A 84 25.09 -12.69 10.96
C ASN A 84 25.22 -11.21 11.37
N LEU A 85 24.16 -10.63 11.92
CA LEU A 85 24.18 -9.27 12.43
C LEU A 85 25.20 -9.09 13.56
N SER A 86 25.17 -9.98 14.55
CA SER A 86 26.13 -9.98 15.66
C SER A 86 27.57 -10.14 15.17
N LYS A 87 27.79 -11.01 14.18
CA LYS A 87 29.11 -11.19 13.56
C LYS A 87 29.61 -9.91 12.87
N HIS A 88 28.74 -9.22 12.13
CA HIS A 88 29.08 -7.97 11.45
C HIS A 88 29.46 -6.86 12.44
N ASN A 89 28.71 -6.73 13.54
CA ASN A 89 28.99 -5.72 14.57
C ASN A 89 30.32 -5.97 15.28
N ASN A 90 30.66 -7.24 15.56
CA ASN A 90 31.94 -7.60 16.18
C ASN A 90 33.15 -7.28 15.29
N ILE A 91 33.00 -7.34 13.96
CA ILE A 91 34.10 -7.11 13.02
C ILE A 91 34.29 -5.61 12.76
N ASN A 92 33.19 -4.89 12.53
CA ASN A 92 33.25 -3.53 11.98
C ASN A 92 33.17 -2.43 13.05
N GLY A 93 33.05 -2.77 14.34
CA GLY A 93 32.85 -1.81 15.43
C GLY A 93 31.60 -0.92 15.27
N THR A 94 30.73 -1.26 14.31
CA THR A 94 29.53 -0.51 13.94
C THR A 94 28.35 -1.20 14.62
N SER A 95 27.50 -0.45 15.33
CA SER A 95 26.37 -1.01 16.08
C SER A 95 25.10 -1.04 15.22
N ILE A 96 25.05 -1.91 14.21
CA ILE A 96 23.80 -2.12 13.45
C ILE A 96 22.90 -3.05 14.26
N THR A 97 21.75 -2.56 14.72
CA THR A 97 20.86 -3.36 15.59
C THR A 97 19.80 -4.12 14.80
N LYS A 98 19.49 -3.71 13.57
CA LYS A 98 18.51 -4.33 12.66
C LYS A 98 18.85 -4.05 11.19
N TYR A 99 18.47 -4.94 10.28
CA TYR A 99 18.57 -4.73 8.83
C TYR A 99 17.37 -3.92 8.30
N PRO A 100 17.58 -2.83 7.55
CA PRO A 100 16.48 -2.12 6.92
C PRO A 100 15.88 -2.93 5.78
N ILE A 101 14.55 -3.08 5.77
CA ILE A 101 13.78 -3.71 4.70
C ILE A 101 12.75 -2.70 4.19
N ILE A 102 12.85 -2.36 2.91
CA ILE A 102 11.95 -1.39 2.27
C ILE A 102 10.87 -2.13 1.50
N VAL A 103 9.62 -1.80 1.75
CA VAL A 103 8.44 -2.34 1.08
C VAL A 103 7.79 -1.24 0.26
N SER A 104 7.60 -1.49 -1.04
CA SER A 104 6.72 -0.67 -1.87
C SER A 104 5.27 -0.97 -1.47
N LEU A 105 4.62 -0.03 -0.80
CA LEU A 105 3.28 -0.21 -0.24
C LEU A 105 2.26 0.55 -1.10
N SER A 106 1.46 -0.18 -1.88
CA SER A 106 0.46 0.43 -2.77
C SER A 106 -0.88 0.67 -2.10
N GLY A 107 -1.11 0.10 -0.92
CA GLY A 107 -2.42 -0.01 -0.28
C GLY A 107 -3.15 -1.30 -0.63
N GLY A 108 -2.77 -1.94 -1.74
CA GLY A 108 -3.31 -3.22 -2.21
C GLY A 108 -3.01 -4.41 -1.30
N VAL A 109 -3.95 -5.36 -1.21
CA VAL A 109 -3.87 -6.56 -0.37
C VAL A 109 -2.53 -7.29 -0.45
N ASP A 110 -1.94 -7.44 -1.64
CA ASP A 110 -0.66 -8.15 -1.80
C ASP A 110 0.48 -7.44 -1.04
N SER A 111 0.58 -6.12 -1.23
CA SER A 111 1.60 -5.31 -0.56
C SER A 111 1.37 -5.21 0.95
N MET A 112 0.10 -5.14 1.36
CA MET A 112 -0.30 -5.10 2.77
C MET A 112 0.02 -6.43 3.49
N VAL A 113 -0.23 -7.57 2.85
CA VAL A 113 0.12 -8.90 3.38
C VAL A 113 1.64 -9.06 3.51
N ILE A 114 2.42 -8.67 2.50
CA ILE A 114 3.88 -8.71 2.57
C ILE A 114 4.38 -7.85 3.73
N CYS A 115 3.88 -6.61 3.83
CA CYS A 115 4.26 -5.69 4.90
C CYS A 115 3.89 -6.23 6.29
N ALA A 116 2.71 -6.84 6.44
CA ALA A 116 2.26 -7.41 7.70
C ALA A 116 3.10 -8.61 8.15
N ILE A 117 3.49 -9.48 7.23
CA ILE A 117 4.38 -10.61 7.53
C ILE A 117 5.74 -10.09 8.00
N LEU A 118 6.31 -9.11 7.29
CA LEU A 118 7.60 -8.51 7.68
C LEU A 118 7.51 -7.79 9.04
N ALA A 119 6.42 -7.04 9.28
CA ALA A 119 6.18 -6.38 10.57
C ALA A 119 6.05 -7.41 11.71
N HIS A 120 5.34 -8.52 11.46
CA HIS A 120 5.22 -9.59 12.42
C HIS A 120 6.59 -10.21 12.74
N LEU A 121 7.36 -10.62 11.72
CA LEU A 121 8.71 -11.17 11.88
C LEU A 121 9.66 -10.23 12.64
N ALA A 122 9.51 -8.91 12.45
CA ALA A 122 10.28 -7.90 13.16
C ALA A 122 9.88 -7.79 14.64
N SER A 123 8.57 -7.77 14.91
CA SER A 123 8.02 -7.60 16.27
C SER A 123 8.11 -8.86 17.13
N SER A 124 8.01 -10.06 16.53
CA SER A 124 8.17 -11.35 17.22
C SER A 124 9.62 -11.68 17.53
N GLY A 125 10.57 -10.96 16.93
CA GLY A 125 12.01 -11.21 17.07
C GLY A 125 12.54 -12.36 16.21
N GLU A 126 11.70 -12.95 15.34
CA GLU A 126 12.10 -13.99 14.40
C GLU A 126 13.09 -13.51 13.35
N ALA A 127 13.05 -12.22 13.00
CA ALA A 127 14.01 -11.59 12.10
C ALA A 127 14.51 -10.26 12.68
N PRO A 128 15.83 -9.98 12.65
CA PRO A 128 16.39 -8.72 13.13
C PRO A 128 16.25 -7.63 12.07
N ILE A 129 15.02 -7.31 11.69
CA ILE A 129 14.71 -6.36 10.61
C ILE A 129 13.97 -5.13 11.13
N HIS A 130 14.13 -4.03 10.40
CA HIS A 130 13.40 -2.79 10.57
C HIS A 130 12.65 -2.51 9.27
N VAL A 131 11.32 -2.47 9.32
CA VAL A 131 10.47 -2.38 8.14
C VAL A 131 10.14 -0.93 7.84
N VAL A 132 10.33 -0.54 6.58
CA VAL A 132 10.03 0.79 6.07
C VAL A 132 9.10 0.65 4.86
N ALA A 133 7.90 1.19 4.95
CA ALA A 133 6.95 1.29 3.85
C ALA A 133 7.17 2.59 3.07
N VAL A 134 7.20 2.48 1.74
CA VAL A 134 7.24 3.61 0.82
C VAL A 134 6.01 3.54 -0.09
N HIS A 135 5.19 4.58 -0.03
CA HIS A 135 4.02 4.77 -0.89
C HIS A 135 4.30 5.84 -1.94
N ILE A 136 3.86 5.62 -3.17
CA ILE A 136 3.88 6.62 -4.24
C ILE A 136 2.45 7.06 -4.49
N ASP A 137 2.14 8.29 -4.11
CA ASP A 137 0.88 8.95 -4.42
C ASP A 137 1.00 9.62 -5.80
N TYR A 138 0.41 9.02 -6.82
CA TYR A 138 0.44 9.56 -8.17
C TYR A 138 -0.51 10.74 -8.40
N ALA A 139 -1.34 11.12 -7.42
CA ALA A 139 -2.32 12.19 -7.53
C ALA A 139 -3.29 12.09 -8.74
N ASN A 140 -3.38 10.92 -9.38
CA ASN A 140 -4.21 10.68 -10.57
C ASN A 140 -5.71 10.68 -10.27
N ARG A 141 -6.08 10.54 -8.99
CA ARG A 141 -7.48 10.48 -8.53
C ARG A 141 -7.66 11.37 -7.30
N PRO A 142 -8.81 12.03 -7.12
CA PRO A 142 -9.03 12.91 -5.97
C PRO A 142 -8.97 12.18 -4.63
N GLU A 143 -9.29 10.89 -4.58
CA GLU A 143 -9.21 10.04 -3.39
C GLU A 143 -7.79 9.54 -3.04
N SER A 144 -6.79 9.78 -3.89
CA SER A 144 -5.41 9.28 -3.70
C SER A 144 -4.76 9.76 -2.40
N ALA A 145 -5.06 10.98 -1.96
CA ALA A 145 -4.60 11.51 -0.69
C ALA A 145 -5.19 10.73 0.51
N ALA A 146 -6.44 10.28 0.40
CA ALA A 146 -7.09 9.49 1.43
C ALA A 146 -6.53 8.05 1.47
N GLU A 147 -6.22 7.45 0.30
CA GLU A 147 -5.49 6.18 0.20
C GLU A 147 -4.12 6.24 0.88
N ALA A 148 -3.36 7.32 0.66
CA ALA A 148 -2.07 7.54 1.29
C ALA A 148 -2.19 7.73 2.81
N ALA A 149 -3.23 8.42 3.29
CA ALA A 149 -3.51 8.59 4.71
C ALA A 149 -3.85 7.23 5.38
N PHE A 150 -4.69 6.43 4.73
CA PHE A 150 -5.00 5.08 5.20
C PHE A 150 -3.75 4.21 5.36
N CYS A 151 -2.87 4.19 4.34
CA CYS A 151 -1.63 3.41 4.40
C CYS A 151 -0.72 3.88 5.55
N ARG A 152 -0.63 5.20 5.79
CA ARG A 152 0.15 5.77 6.89
C ARG A 152 -0.37 5.31 8.24
N ASP A 153 -1.67 5.41 8.46
CA ASP A 153 -2.30 5.04 9.73
C ASP A 153 -2.18 3.54 9.98
N TRP A 154 -2.34 2.73 8.92
CA TRP A 154 -2.08 1.30 8.98
C TRP A 154 -0.64 1.02 9.40
N CYS A 155 0.36 1.59 8.74
CA CYS A 155 1.78 1.39 9.08
C CYS A 155 2.09 1.79 10.53
N ARG A 156 1.53 2.92 11.00
CA ARG A 156 1.69 3.38 12.39
C ARG A 156 1.20 2.33 13.39
N ASN A 157 0.08 1.68 13.11
CA ASN A 157 -0.49 0.67 14.00
C ASN A 157 0.35 -0.62 14.07
N TYR A 158 1.20 -0.88 13.08
CA TYR A 158 2.05 -2.07 13.00
C TYR A 158 3.54 -1.81 13.25
N GLY A 159 3.90 -0.61 13.73
CA GLY A 159 5.29 -0.25 14.01
C GLY A 159 6.17 -0.22 12.75
N VAL A 160 5.59 0.15 11.61
CA VAL A 160 6.27 0.29 10.32
C VAL A 160 6.49 1.77 10.03
N ASP A 161 7.73 2.15 9.71
CA ASP A 161 8.02 3.51 9.26
C ASP A 161 7.39 3.76 7.90
N PHE A 162 6.74 4.91 7.71
CA PHE A 162 6.01 5.21 6.48
C PHE A 162 6.49 6.51 5.82
N TYR A 163 6.89 6.39 4.56
CA TYR A 163 7.22 7.51 3.69
C TYR A 163 6.26 7.55 2.51
N VAL A 164 5.80 8.74 2.16
CA VAL A 164 5.02 8.96 0.94
C VAL A 164 5.76 9.94 0.05
N ARG A 165 5.86 9.61 -1.24
CA ARG A 165 6.22 10.56 -2.28
C ARG A 165 4.99 10.84 -3.12
N ARG A 166 4.52 12.09 -3.10
CA ARG A 166 3.53 12.56 -4.05
C ARG A 166 4.21 12.94 -5.36
N ILE A 167 3.63 12.57 -6.49
CA ILE A 167 4.06 12.91 -7.83
C ILE A 167 3.00 13.84 -8.42
N ASP A 168 3.26 15.14 -8.38
CA ASP A 168 2.45 16.19 -9.03
C ASP A 168 3.08 16.67 -10.35
N GLU A 169 4.36 16.35 -10.55
CA GLU A 169 5.20 16.71 -11.69
C GLU A 169 4.95 15.90 -12.99
N VAL A 170 4.20 14.80 -12.93
CA VAL A 170 3.91 13.93 -14.09
C VAL A 170 2.41 13.69 -14.21
N THR A 171 1.69 14.65 -14.80
CA THR A 171 0.35 14.37 -15.34
C THR A 171 0.51 13.46 -16.56
N ARG A 172 -0.16 12.30 -16.59
CA ARG A 172 -0.20 11.48 -17.80
C ARG A 172 -0.56 12.38 -18.98
N GLY A 173 0.35 12.47 -19.94
CA GLY A 173 0.14 13.24 -21.15
C GLY A 173 -1.17 12.80 -21.79
N ILE A 174 -2.00 13.78 -22.10
CA ILE A 174 -3.20 13.61 -22.90
C ILE A 174 -2.71 13.06 -24.26
N THR A 175 -2.87 11.77 -24.50
CA THR A 175 -2.76 11.17 -25.84
C THR A 175 -4.13 11.06 -26.45
#